data_AF-A0AAD0YBF4-F1
#
_entry.id   AF-A0AAD0YBF4-F1
#
_cell.length_a   1.000
_cell.length_b   1.000
_cell.length_c   1.000
_cell.angle_alpha   90.00
_cell.angle_beta   90.00
_cell.angle_gamma   90.00
#
_symmetry.space_group_name_H-M   'P 1'
#
loop_
_entity.id
_entity.type
_entity.pdbx_description
1 polymer ?
#
loop_
_entity_poly.entity_id
_entity_poly.type
_entity_poly.pdbx_seq_one_letter_code
_entity_poly.pdbx_strand_id
1 'polypeptide(L)'
;MNLNSEFSVNEFIDYLKNLDHNKQKRMLFMIEAELTIFDDFDYNTNFGVYPNYQYIAFDKVIRTSYYKNYNLPYAYLADGNLLSVPDDSMREKWNVLKDQFLTELNLDQSMFDHEYETFKFGLKLKELRQKKNISKSEFSKISGLNKQKITQVEDFGFLSKISEVNQYICKGLKMSLNLNIK
;
A
#
# COMPACT_ATOMS: atom_id res chain seq x y z
N MET A 1 -18.06 -14.12 -20.57
CA MET A 1 -16.65 -14.02 -20.19
C MET A 1 -16.49 -14.90 -18.97
N ASN A 2 -15.76 -16.02 -19.08
CA ASN A 2 -15.60 -16.94 -17.97
C ASN A 2 -14.76 -16.23 -16.90
N LEU A 3 -15.37 -15.88 -15.76
CA LEU A 3 -14.67 -15.32 -14.59
C LEU A 3 -13.80 -16.36 -13.87
N ASN A 4 -13.77 -17.60 -14.39
CA ASN A 4 -13.02 -18.75 -13.88
C ASN A 4 -11.56 -18.82 -14.38
N SER A 5 -10.92 -17.71 -14.77
CA SER A 5 -9.46 -17.73 -14.77
C SER A 5 -9.02 -17.65 -13.32
N GLU A 6 -8.92 -18.80 -12.66
CA GLU A 6 -8.41 -18.96 -11.30
C GLU A 6 -7.02 -18.34 -11.23
N PHE A 7 -6.94 -17.09 -10.79
CA PHE A 7 -5.68 -16.40 -10.54
C PHE A 7 -4.97 -17.07 -9.36
N SER A 8 -3.79 -17.61 -9.64
CA SER A 8 -3.02 -18.42 -8.70
C SER A 8 -1.98 -17.61 -7.92
N VAL A 9 -1.56 -18.13 -6.76
CA VAL A 9 -0.42 -17.58 -5.99
C VAL A 9 0.84 -17.47 -6.86
N ASN A 10 1.08 -18.44 -7.75
CA ASN A 10 2.23 -18.44 -8.65
C ASN A 10 2.18 -17.30 -9.68
N GLU A 11 1.01 -17.04 -10.28
CA GLU A 11 0.84 -15.92 -11.20
C GLU A 11 1.04 -14.56 -10.51
N PHE A 12 0.63 -14.45 -9.23
CA PHE A 12 0.90 -13.26 -8.43
C PHE A 12 2.39 -13.09 -8.12
N ILE A 13 3.09 -14.17 -7.77
CA ILE A 13 4.55 -14.16 -7.59
C ILE A 13 5.24 -13.70 -8.87
N ASP A 14 4.88 -14.26 -10.03
CA ASP A 14 5.44 -13.89 -11.32
C ASP A 14 5.18 -12.42 -11.64
N TYR A 15 3.99 -11.93 -11.34
CA TYR A 15 3.67 -10.51 -11.45
C TYR A 15 4.56 -9.65 -10.54
N LEU A 16 4.73 -10.01 -9.26
CA LEU A 16 5.59 -9.28 -8.32
C LEU A 16 7.07 -9.29 -8.78
N LYS A 17 7.58 -10.42 -9.28
CA LYS A 17 8.94 -10.55 -9.81
C LYS A 17 9.22 -9.59 -10.99
N ASN A 18 8.19 -9.19 -11.72
CA ASN A 18 8.30 -8.20 -12.81
C ASN A 18 8.27 -6.73 -12.35
N LEU A 19 8.00 -6.47 -11.07
CA LEU A 19 8.04 -5.12 -10.49
C LEU A 19 9.43 -4.79 -9.95
N ASP A 20 9.75 -3.49 -9.87
CA ASP A 20 10.93 -3.08 -9.11
C ASP A 20 10.75 -3.42 -7.62
N HIS A 21 11.88 -3.61 -6.93
CA HIS A 21 11.94 -4.06 -5.55
C HIS A 21 11.09 -3.21 -4.58
N ASN A 22 11.04 -1.90 -4.78
CA ASN A 22 10.25 -1.03 -3.91
C ASN A 22 8.75 -1.16 -4.17
N LYS A 23 8.34 -1.40 -5.42
CA LYS A 23 6.95 -1.71 -5.75
C LYS A 23 6.53 -3.07 -5.22
N GLN A 24 7.40 -4.08 -5.23
CA GLN A 24 7.15 -5.38 -4.59
C GLN A 24 6.82 -5.17 -3.10
N LYS A 25 7.73 -4.51 -2.39
CA LYS A 25 7.56 -4.19 -0.96
C LYS A 25 6.27 -3.45 -0.68
N ARG A 26 6.01 -2.38 -1.44
CA ARG A 26 4.79 -1.58 -1.31
C ARG A 26 3.55 -2.45 -1.49
N MET A 27 3.49 -3.31 -2.51
CA MET A 27 2.31 -4.15 -2.72
C MET A 27 2.05 -5.13 -1.58
N LEU A 28 3.10 -5.73 -1.03
CA LEU A 28 2.98 -6.59 0.16
C LEU A 28 2.52 -5.80 1.39
N PHE A 29 3.05 -4.59 1.60
CA PHE A 29 2.60 -3.71 2.69
C PHE A 29 1.15 -3.28 2.56
N MET A 30 0.64 -3.11 1.34
CA MET A 30 -0.75 -2.73 1.13
C MET A 30 -1.70 -3.87 1.46
N ILE A 31 -1.31 -5.11 1.18
CA ILE A 31 -2.08 -6.30 1.58
C ILE A 31 -2.06 -6.44 3.10
N GLU A 32 -0.88 -6.33 3.73
CA GLU A 32 -0.75 -6.34 5.19
C GLU A 32 -1.58 -5.21 5.85
N ALA A 33 -1.53 -4.00 5.29
CA ALA A 33 -2.32 -2.87 5.74
C ALA A 33 -3.80 -3.17 5.65
N GLU A 34 -4.27 -3.57 4.48
CA GLU A 34 -5.68 -3.88 4.33
C GLU A 34 -6.15 -4.94 5.32
N LEU A 35 -5.34 -5.95 5.65
CA LEU A 35 -5.71 -6.93 6.66
C LEU A 35 -5.68 -6.34 8.08
N THR A 36 -4.66 -5.57 8.43
CA THR A 36 -4.39 -5.18 9.83
C THR A 36 -5.04 -3.87 10.27
N ILE A 37 -5.34 -2.97 9.34
CA ILE A 37 -5.90 -1.64 9.61
C ILE A 37 -7.26 -1.40 8.92
N PHE A 38 -7.91 -2.45 8.38
CA PHE A 38 -9.22 -2.35 7.71
C PHE A 38 -10.28 -1.55 8.50
N ASP A 39 -10.33 -1.79 9.81
CA ASP A 39 -11.32 -1.18 10.70
C ASP A 39 -10.87 0.17 11.28
N ASP A 40 -9.66 0.62 10.94
CA ASP A 40 -9.12 1.88 11.43
C ASP A 40 -9.49 3.04 10.48
N PHE A 41 -10.44 3.86 10.94
CA PHE A 41 -10.94 5.03 10.21
C PHE A 41 -9.87 6.12 9.96
N ASP A 42 -8.68 6.01 10.56
CA ASP A 42 -7.53 6.90 10.36
C ASP A 42 -6.68 6.57 9.11
N TYR A 43 -7.03 5.52 8.35
CA TYR A 43 -6.28 5.12 7.16
C TYR A 43 -7.10 5.04 5.86
N ASN A 44 -6.69 5.83 4.86
CA ASN A 44 -7.20 5.74 3.51
C ASN A 44 -6.47 4.66 2.72
N THR A 45 -7.10 3.50 2.58
CA THR A 45 -6.63 2.37 1.78
C THR A 45 -6.85 2.56 0.26
N ASN A 46 -7.30 3.73 -0.20
CA ASN A 46 -7.32 4.06 -1.62
C ASN A 46 -5.92 4.37 -2.15
N PHE A 47 -5.25 3.31 -2.56
CA PHE A 47 -3.85 3.37 -2.96
C PHE A 47 -3.59 3.72 -4.42
N GLY A 48 -4.64 3.98 -5.22
CA GLY A 48 -4.55 4.23 -6.66
C GLY A 48 -4.39 2.94 -7.48
N VAL A 49 -4.11 3.09 -8.78
CA VAL A 49 -3.96 1.96 -9.70
C VAL A 49 -2.62 2.04 -10.42
N TYR A 50 -1.93 0.91 -10.56
CA TYR A 50 -0.71 0.78 -11.37
C TYR A 50 -1.05 0.02 -12.65
N PRO A 51 -1.28 0.71 -13.78
CA PRO A 51 -1.60 0.01 -15.00
C PRO A 51 -0.38 -0.78 -15.49
N ASN A 52 -0.51 -2.11 -15.53
CA ASN A 52 0.45 -2.98 -16.20
C ASN A 52 -0.20 -3.58 -17.46
N TYR A 53 0.10 -2.98 -18.60
CA TYR A 53 -0.45 -3.35 -19.89
C TYR A 53 0.06 -4.69 -20.45
N GLN A 54 1.04 -5.34 -19.81
CA GLN A 54 1.45 -6.71 -20.14
C GLN A 54 0.56 -7.77 -19.49
N TYR A 55 -0.14 -7.42 -18.40
CA TYR A 55 -1.05 -8.31 -17.67
C TYR A 55 -2.46 -7.69 -17.61
N ILE A 56 -3.03 -7.42 -18.80
CA ILE A 56 -4.34 -6.73 -18.96
C ILE A 56 -5.48 -7.42 -18.19
N ALA A 57 -5.41 -8.74 -18.00
CA ALA A 57 -6.40 -9.46 -17.19
C ALA A 57 -6.33 -9.02 -15.71
N PHE A 58 -5.13 -9.00 -15.13
CA PHE A 58 -4.89 -8.48 -13.78
C PHE A 58 -5.23 -6.98 -13.69
N ASP A 59 -4.82 -6.19 -14.69
CA ASP A 59 -5.11 -4.75 -14.80
C ASP A 59 -6.62 -4.46 -14.80
N LYS A 60 -7.40 -5.21 -15.58
CA LYS A 60 -8.86 -5.02 -15.67
C LYS A 60 -9.58 -5.45 -14.40
N VAL A 61 -9.08 -6.49 -13.74
CA VAL A 61 -9.58 -6.93 -12.44
C VAL A 61 -9.30 -5.81 -11.44
N ILE A 62 -8.05 -5.35 -11.26
CA ILE A 62 -7.68 -4.34 -10.25
C ILE A 62 -8.09 -2.87 -10.52
N ARG A 63 -8.67 -2.55 -11.69
CA ARG A 63 -8.94 -1.14 -12.12
C ARG A 63 -10.34 -0.60 -11.87
N THR A 64 -11.29 -1.40 -11.42
CA THR A 64 -12.62 -0.85 -11.16
C THR A 64 -12.59 0.06 -9.92
N SER A 65 -13.49 1.03 -9.85
CA SER A 65 -13.73 1.91 -8.69
C SER A 65 -14.00 1.16 -7.37
N TYR A 66 -14.16 -0.16 -7.48
CA TYR A 66 -14.28 -1.19 -6.46
C TYR A 66 -12.95 -1.60 -5.79
N TYR A 67 -11.79 -1.35 -6.43
CA TYR A 67 -10.42 -1.68 -5.97
C TYR A 67 -9.74 -0.53 -5.23
N LYS A 68 -10.53 0.37 -4.66
CA LYS A 68 -10.01 1.35 -3.70
C LYS A 68 -9.54 0.71 -2.39
N ASN A 69 -9.71 -0.59 -2.23
CA ASN A 69 -9.43 -1.36 -1.03
C ASN A 69 -8.68 -2.64 -1.49
N TYR A 70 -7.43 -2.86 -1.06
CA TYR A 70 -6.57 -3.96 -1.55
C TYR A 70 -6.95 -5.33 -0.95
N ASN A 71 -8.16 -5.43 -0.41
CA ASN A 71 -8.72 -6.66 0.16
C ASN A 71 -8.98 -7.70 -0.92
N LEU A 72 -9.25 -7.26 -2.15
CA LEU A 72 -9.63 -8.11 -3.27
C LEU A 72 -8.50 -9.01 -3.80
N PRO A 73 -7.26 -8.51 -4.03
CA PRO A 73 -6.11 -9.38 -4.33
C PRO A 73 -5.90 -10.47 -3.28
N TYR A 74 -6.06 -10.14 -2.00
CA TYR A 74 -5.89 -11.11 -0.91
C TYR A 74 -7.08 -12.09 -0.80
N ALA A 75 -8.32 -11.59 -0.80
CA ALA A 75 -9.54 -12.39 -0.74
C ALA A 75 -9.63 -13.38 -1.93
N TYR A 76 -9.08 -12.98 -3.07
CA TYR A 76 -8.90 -13.87 -4.21
C TYR A 76 -7.79 -14.91 -3.98
N LEU A 77 -6.60 -14.49 -3.50
CA LEU A 77 -5.46 -15.39 -3.26
C LEU A 77 -5.71 -16.43 -2.15
N ALA A 78 -6.51 -16.07 -1.14
CA ALA A 78 -6.70 -16.87 0.08
C ALA A 78 -7.96 -17.73 0.07
N ASP A 79 -9.02 -17.33 -0.66
CA ASP A 79 -10.33 -17.99 -0.58
C ASP A 79 -11.15 -17.98 -1.88
N GLY A 80 -10.63 -17.39 -2.97
CA GLY A 80 -11.33 -17.27 -4.25
C GLY A 80 -12.60 -16.42 -4.22
N ASN A 81 -12.90 -15.75 -3.10
CA ASN A 81 -14.13 -14.99 -2.90
C ASN A 81 -13.84 -13.49 -2.78
N LEU A 82 -14.15 -12.74 -3.85
CA LEU A 82 -13.94 -11.30 -3.96
C LEU A 82 -14.79 -10.44 -2.99
N LEU A 83 -15.68 -11.03 -2.19
CA LEU A 83 -16.58 -10.29 -1.30
C LEU A 83 -16.37 -10.58 0.19
N SER A 84 -15.33 -11.35 0.57
CA SER A 84 -15.06 -11.62 1.99
C SER A 84 -14.46 -10.41 2.71
N VAL A 85 -14.92 -10.20 3.93
CA VAL A 85 -14.32 -9.25 4.89
C VAL A 85 -13.16 -9.97 5.58
N PRO A 86 -12.00 -9.31 5.82
CA PRO A 86 -10.90 -9.90 6.57
C PRO A 86 -11.34 -10.45 7.92
N ASP A 87 -11.17 -11.75 8.12
CA ASP A 87 -11.37 -12.43 9.39
C ASP A 87 -10.05 -13.02 9.91
N ASP A 88 -10.08 -13.69 11.06
CA ASP A 88 -8.89 -14.29 11.67
C ASP A 88 -8.30 -15.41 10.80
N SER A 89 -9.13 -16.17 10.08
CA SER A 89 -8.66 -17.21 9.15
C SER A 89 -7.88 -16.60 7.98
N MET A 90 -8.37 -15.48 7.45
CA MET A 90 -7.67 -14.68 6.46
C MET A 90 -6.33 -14.16 7.01
N ARG A 91 -6.25 -13.68 8.25
CA ARG A 91 -4.95 -13.25 8.81
C ARG A 91 -3.95 -14.41 8.93
N GLU A 92 -4.41 -15.59 9.34
CA GLU A 92 -3.57 -16.78 9.46
C GLU A 92 -3.02 -17.26 8.10
N LYS A 93 -3.89 -17.35 7.08
CA LYS A 93 -3.50 -17.71 5.72
C LYS A 93 -2.48 -16.72 5.14
N TRP A 94 -2.63 -15.42 5.44
CA TRP A 94 -1.67 -14.40 5.01
C TRP A 94 -0.29 -14.60 5.63
N ASN A 95 -0.21 -14.98 6.91
CA ASN A 95 1.08 -15.26 7.54
C ASN A 95 1.84 -16.39 6.83
N VAL A 96 1.15 -17.45 6.40
CA VAL A 96 1.74 -18.53 5.61
C VAL A 96 2.20 -18.02 4.23
N LEU A 97 1.38 -17.22 3.56
CA LEU A 97 1.71 -16.66 2.25
C LEU A 97 2.87 -15.65 2.31
N LYS A 98 3.01 -14.89 3.41
CA LYS A 98 4.14 -13.97 3.59
C LYS A 98 5.47 -14.68 3.50
N ASP A 99 5.64 -15.79 4.22
CA ASP A 99 6.88 -16.55 4.20
C ASP A 99 7.22 -17.04 2.79
N GLN A 100 6.21 -17.48 2.04
CA GLN A 100 6.36 -17.86 0.64
C GLN A 100 6.78 -16.67 -0.22
N PHE A 101 6.12 -15.52 -0.10
CA PHE A 101 6.46 -14.33 -0.90
C PHE A 101 7.84 -13.78 -0.56
N LEU A 102 8.24 -13.77 0.71
CA LEU A 102 9.55 -13.32 1.13
C LEU A 102 10.65 -14.21 0.54
N THR A 103 10.45 -15.53 0.58
CA THR A 103 11.38 -16.50 0.00
C THR A 103 11.48 -16.33 -1.52
N GLU A 104 10.35 -16.29 -2.22
CA GLU A 104 10.29 -16.23 -3.68
C GLU A 104 10.79 -14.90 -4.27
N LEU A 105 10.66 -13.81 -3.52
CA LEU A 105 11.09 -12.47 -3.94
C LEU A 105 12.47 -12.08 -3.37
N ASN A 106 13.09 -12.97 -2.58
CA ASN A 106 14.34 -12.70 -1.88
C ASN A 106 14.26 -11.39 -1.05
N LEU A 107 13.19 -11.27 -0.27
CA LEU A 107 12.91 -10.16 0.65
C LEU A 107 13.14 -10.61 2.09
N ASP A 108 13.46 -9.64 2.96
CA ASP A 108 13.74 -9.88 4.37
C ASP A 108 12.56 -9.50 5.26
N GLN A 109 12.25 -10.33 6.27
CA GLN A 109 11.13 -10.13 7.20
C GLN A 109 11.17 -8.77 7.93
N SER A 110 12.37 -8.21 8.16
CA SER A 110 12.54 -6.91 8.83
C SER A 110 11.83 -5.75 8.10
N MET A 111 11.48 -5.91 6.81
CA MET A 111 10.67 -4.93 6.10
C MET A 111 9.28 -4.77 6.74
N PHE A 112 8.67 -5.85 7.24
CA PHE A 112 7.39 -5.78 7.95
C PHE A 112 7.52 -5.25 9.37
N ASP A 113 8.70 -5.37 9.98
CA ASP A 113 8.94 -4.91 11.35
C ASP A 113 9.21 -3.41 11.44
N HIS A 114 9.83 -2.83 10.40
CA HIS A 114 10.32 -1.44 10.44
C HIS A 114 9.82 -0.59 9.27
N GLU A 115 10.02 -1.06 8.04
CA GLU A 115 9.63 -0.30 6.84
C GLU A 115 8.11 -0.14 6.77
N TYR A 116 7.35 -1.16 7.18
CA TYR A 116 5.89 -1.14 7.21
C TYR A 116 5.31 -0.06 8.14
N GLU A 117 5.92 0.20 9.29
CA GLU A 117 5.47 1.28 10.19
C GLU A 117 5.60 2.65 9.52
N THR A 118 6.70 2.89 8.81
CA THR A 118 6.88 4.14 8.05
C THR A 118 5.95 4.23 6.85
N PHE A 119 5.61 3.10 6.22
CA PHE A 119 4.59 3.02 5.18
C PHE A 119 3.21 3.43 5.73
N LYS A 120 2.76 2.84 6.84
CA LYS A 120 1.50 3.22 7.52
C LYS A 120 1.50 4.70 7.85
N PHE A 121 2.58 5.22 8.42
CA PHE A 121 2.68 6.64 8.73
C PHE A 121 2.46 7.52 7.49
N GLY A 122 3.03 7.14 6.34
CA GLY A 122 2.79 7.79 5.04
C GLY A 122 1.32 7.81 4.64
N LEU A 123 0.59 6.71 4.81
CA LEU A 123 -0.85 6.63 4.54
C LEU A 123 -1.66 7.58 5.42
N LYS A 124 -1.32 7.68 6.71
CA LYS A 124 -1.97 8.63 7.64
C LYS A 124 -1.75 10.08 7.19
N LEU A 125 -0.53 10.41 6.73
CA LEU A 125 -0.22 11.74 6.19
C LEU A 125 -0.98 12.06 4.89
N LYS A 126 -1.18 11.06 4.02
CA LYS A 126 -2.00 11.18 2.81
C LYS A 126 -3.44 11.49 3.15
N GLU A 127 -4.00 10.77 4.12
CA GLU A 127 -5.35 10.99 4.59
C GLU A 127 -5.54 12.37 5.20
N LEU A 128 -4.65 12.80 6.09
CA LEU A 128 -4.71 14.15 6.69
C LEU A 128 -4.73 15.24 5.62
N ARG A 129 -3.95 15.08 4.54
CA ARG A 129 -3.98 16.00 3.40
C ARG A 129 -5.34 15.97 2.68
N GLN A 130 -5.89 14.79 2.46
CA GLN A 130 -7.19 14.63 1.79
C GLN A 130 -8.37 15.11 2.64
N LYS A 131 -8.34 14.91 3.96
CA LYS A 131 -9.32 15.46 4.92
C LYS A 131 -9.32 16.99 4.90
N LYS A 132 -8.16 17.62 4.66
CA LYS A 132 -8.04 19.08 4.41
C LYS A 132 -8.45 19.50 2.99
N ASN A 133 -8.87 18.55 2.14
CA ASN A 133 -9.24 18.75 0.73
C ASN A 133 -8.12 19.39 -0.13
N ILE A 134 -6.85 19.10 0.17
CA ILE A 134 -5.72 19.68 -0.55
C ILE A 134 -5.23 18.71 -1.62
N SER A 135 -5.22 19.12 -2.89
CA SER A 135 -4.65 18.30 -3.97
C SER A 135 -3.12 18.17 -3.87
N LYS A 136 -2.50 17.12 -4.44
CA LYS A 136 -1.03 17.02 -4.50
C LYS A 136 -0.39 18.25 -5.20
N SER A 137 -1.09 18.86 -6.16
CA SER A 137 -0.60 20.04 -6.88
C SER A 137 -0.60 21.30 -6.02
N GLU A 138 -1.62 21.48 -5.20
CA GLU A 138 -1.71 22.58 -4.24
C GLU A 138 -0.74 22.35 -3.08
N PHE A 139 -0.70 21.14 -2.54
CA PHE A 139 0.19 20.76 -1.46
C PHE A 139 1.66 20.97 -1.82
N SER A 140 2.03 20.74 -3.08
CA SER A 140 3.38 21.02 -3.59
C SER A 140 3.77 22.49 -3.47
N LYS A 141 2.83 23.41 -3.71
CA LYS A 141 3.07 24.85 -3.57
C LYS A 141 3.20 25.26 -2.09
N ILE A 142 2.41 24.65 -1.21
CA ILE A 142 2.39 24.98 0.23
C ILE A 142 3.63 24.42 0.94
N SER A 143 3.93 23.14 0.72
CA SER A 143 5.02 22.44 1.40
C SER A 143 6.39 22.77 0.81
N GLY A 144 6.45 23.15 -0.48
CA GLY A 144 7.70 23.25 -1.25
C GLY A 144 8.26 21.90 -1.71
N LEU A 145 7.57 20.79 -1.45
CA LEU A 145 7.93 19.47 -1.98
C LEU A 145 7.37 19.32 -3.40
N ASN A 146 8.13 18.69 -4.29
CA ASN A 146 7.57 18.33 -5.60
C ASN A 146 6.59 17.15 -5.48
N LYS A 147 5.77 16.92 -6.53
CA LYS A 147 4.76 15.86 -6.54
C LYS A 147 5.33 14.44 -6.37
N GLN A 148 6.55 14.19 -6.84
CA GLN A 148 7.20 12.89 -6.67
C GLN A 148 7.56 12.66 -5.21
N LYS A 149 8.08 13.67 -4.51
CA LYS A 149 8.39 13.60 -3.08
C LYS A 149 7.16 13.48 -2.20
N ILE A 150 6.08 14.17 -2.57
CA ILE A 150 4.77 13.98 -1.92
C ILE A 150 4.32 12.51 -2.07
N THR A 151 4.42 11.95 -3.27
CA THR A 151 4.10 10.54 -3.52
C THR A 151 5.03 9.60 -2.77
N GLN A 152 6.32 9.92 -2.66
CA GLN A 152 7.26 9.13 -1.88
C GLN A 152 6.88 9.12 -0.40
N VAL A 153 6.58 10.26 0.21
CA VAL A 153 6.14 10.35 1.62
C VAL A 153 4.83 9.59 1.84
N GLU A 154 3.86 9.75 0.96
CA GLU A 154 2.52 9.18 1.11
C GLU A 154 2.43 7.68 0.80
N ASP A 155 3.08 7.26 -0.29
CA ASP A 155 2.87 5.95 -0.89
C ASP A 155 4.10 5.03 -0.74
N PHE A 156 5.28 5.57 -0.40
CA PHE A 156 6.54 4.85 -0.21
C PHE A 156 7.30 5.38 1.03
N GLY A 157 6.59 5.58 2.15
CA GLY A 157 7.13 6.21 3.36
C GLY A 157 8.49 5.66 3.81
N PHE A 158 8.71 4.36 3.61
CA PHE A 158 9.96 3.63 3.87
C PHE A 158 11.18 4.09 3.07
N LEU A 159 11.01 4.88 2.01
CA LEU A 159 12.09 5.51 1.26
C LEU A 159 12.31 6.98 1.63
N SER A 160 11.45 7.55 2.48
CA SER A 160 11.41 8.99 2.72
C SER A 160 12.43 9.44 3.75
N LYS A 161 13.10 10.56 3.47
CA LYS A 161 14.00 11.16 4.45
C LYS A 161 13.20 11.86 5.54
N ILE A 162 13.69 11.82 6.78
CA ILE A 162 13.07 12.52 7.92
C ILE A 162 12.86 14.02 7.63
N SER A 163 13.76 14.66 6.86
CA SER A 163 13.62 16.06 6.46
C SER A 163 12.46 16.30 5.50
N GLU A 164 12.20 15.38 4.58
CA GLU A 164 11.06 15.44 3.65
C GLU A 164 9.75 15.23 4.40
N VAL A 165 9.72 14.27 5.33
CA VAL A 165 8.59 14.03 6.23
C VAL A 165 8.30 15.25 7.10
N ASN A 166 9.33 15.83 7.72
CA ASN A 166 9.19 17.03 8.55
C ASN A 166 8.67 18.22 7.73
N GLN A 167 9.17 18.39 6.49
CA GLN A 167 8.67 19.41 5.57
C GLN A 167 7.21 19.19 5.20
N TYR A 168 6.81 17.94 4.93
CA TYR A 168 5.41 17.58 4.65
C TYR A 168 4.50 17.97 5.81
N ILE A 169 4.89 17.66 7.05
CA ILE A 169 4.08 17.88 8.25
C ILE A 169 4.05 19.37 8.63
N CYS A 170 5.21 19.98 8.84
CA CYS A 170 5.32 21.33 9.37
C CYS A 170 4.88 22.39 8.35
N LYS A 171 5.32 22.29 7.09
CA LYS A 171 4.96 23.27 6.07
C LYS A 171 3.66 22.91 5.37
N GLY A 172 3.53 21.66 4.95
CA GLY A 172 2.36 21.20 4.18
C GLY A 172 1.09 21.10 5.00
N LEU A 173 1.10 20.30 6.07
CA LEU A 173 -0.08 20.11 6.93
C LEU A 173 -0.28 21.21 7.98
N LYS A 174 0.75 22.03 8.21
CA LYS A 174 0.79 23.06 9.28
C LYS A 174 0.57 22.45 10.66
N MET A 175 1.22 21.33 10.93
CA MET A 175 1.16 20.60 12.19
C MET A 175 2.56 20.52 12.81
N SER A 176 2.65 20.30 14.12
CA SER A 176 3.92 20.00 14.79
C SER A 176 4.21 18.49 14.76
N LEU A 177 5.47 18.13 14.58
CA LEU A 177 5.94 16.76 14.73
C LEU A 177 6.59 16.61 16.11
N ASN A 178 5.99 15.79 16.98
CA ASN A 178 6.60 15.43 18.26
C ASN A 178 7.21 14.03 18.15
N LEU A 179 8.54 13.97 18.14
CA LEU A 179 9.27 12.71 18.17
C LEU A 179 9.48 12.30 19.63
N ASN A 180 8.68 11.35 20.10
CA ASN A 180 8.95 10.68 21.38
C ASN A 180 9.97 9.57 21.12
N ILE A 181 11.25 9.88 21.28
CA ILE A 181 12.32 8.88 21.31
C ILE A 181 12.25 8.22 22.70
N LYS A 182 11.83 6.96 22.75
CA LYS A 182 11.93 6.12 23.94
C LYS A 182 13.17 5.24 23.83
#